data_AF-A0A839P1M7-F1
#
_entry.id   AF-A0A839P1M7-F1
#
_cell.length_a   1.000
_cell.length_b   1.000
_cell.length_c   1.000
_cell.angle_alpha   90.00
_cell.angle_beta   90.00
_cell.angle_gamma   90.00
#
_symmetry.space_group_name_H-M   'P 1'
#
loop_
_entity.id
_entity.type
_entity.pdbx_description
1 polymer ?
#
loop_
_entity_poly.entity_id
_entity_poly.type
_entity_poly.pdbx_seq_one_letter_code
_entity_poly.pdbx_strand_id
1 'polypeptide(L)'
;MTASSLAGQVTRGVRLSLLGLLCFSGLGVIAFLIYLMSGAGVQTIRADLSFHVACDDPDAAIIDEKAEAFFRQRGFVVLNKAEAARKLQQPVLLPRDTLAIDAQSREATLIQIPFGNRSISMSLRTPPPTRRNEALEADLLSLADSTLGCRVHQVTRGKNGPERRRFHDDLIKTDMRLFRKFGGR
;
A
#
# COMPACT_ATOMS: atom_id res chain seq x y z
N MET A 1 59.19 65.11 -21.34
CA MET A 1 59.18 63.70 -21.79
C MET A 1 57.90 63.07 -21.30
N THR A 2 57.05 62.67 -22.24
CA THR A 2 55.69 62.15 -22.05
C THR A 2 55.71 60.64 -21.86
N ALA A 3 55.06 60.14 -20.81
CA ALA A 3 54.68 58.74 -20.68
C ALA A 3 53.18 58.69 -20.35
N SER A 4 52.39 58.51 -21.40
CA SER A 4 50.94 58.35 -21.35
C SER A 4 50.56 56.87 -21.44
N SER A 5 49.45 56.52 -20.79
CA SER A 5 48.48 55.52 -21.23
C SER A 5 48.82 54.03 -21.05
N LEU A 6 48.44 53.48 -19.89
CA LEU A 6 48.12 52.06 -19.69
C LEU A 6 47.06 51.90 -18.58
N ALA A 7 45.88 52.50 -18.75
CA ALA A 7 44.78 52.37 -17.77
C ALA A 7 43.38 52.23 -18.39
N GLY A 8 43.27 52.03 -19.71
CA GLY A 8 42.02 52.20 -20.44
C GLY A 8 41.23 50.94 -20.80
N GLN A 9 41.67 49.73 -20.42
CA GLN A 9 41.15 48.51 -21.08
C GLN A 9 40.69 47.34 -20.19
N VAL A 10 40.54 47.53 -18.87
CA VAL A 10 40.19 46.41 -17.95
C VAL A 10 38.81 46.54 -17.29
N THR A 11 38.03 47.59 -17.57
CA THR A 11 36.77 47.84 -16.82
C THR A 11 35.48 47.41 -17.53
N ARG A 12 35.52 46.96 -18.79
CA ARG A 12 34.29 46.57 -19.54
C ARG A 12 33.91 45.08 -19.44
N GLY A 13 34.82 44.18 -19.07
CA GLY A 13 34.54 42.74 -19.03
C GLY A 13 33.79 42.23 -17.80
N VAL A 14 33.81 42.97 -16.69
CA VAL A 14 33.33 42.45 -15.38
C VAL A 14 31.83 42.69 -15.16
N ARG A 15 31.21 43.63 -15.87
CA ARG A 15 29.78 43.95 -15.64
C ARG A 15 28.78 43.01 -16.31
N LEU A 16 29.19 42.20 -17.29
CA LEU A 16 28.29 41.25 -17.95
C LEU A 16 28.23 39.87 -17.25
N SER A 17 29.20 39.51 -16.41
CA SER A 17 29.20 38.22 -15.71
C SER A 17 28.39 38.22 -14.40
N LEU A 18 28.09 39.39 -13.81
CA LEU A 18 27.32 39.45 -12.55
C LEU A 18 25.81 39.33 -12.75
N LEU A 19 25.26 39.75 -13.90
CA LEU A 19 23.83 39.59 -14.20
C LEU A 19 23.46 38.15 -14.58
N GLY A 20 24.39 37.37 -15.13
CA GLY A 20 24.18 35.95 -15.40
C GLY A 20 24.05 35.11 -14.13
N LEU A 21 24.82 35.41 -13.08
CA LEU A 21 24.81 34.63 -11.83
C LEU A 21 23.56 34.82 -10.96
N LEU A 22 22.86 35.95 -11.08
CA LEU A 22 21.67 36.25 -10.28
C LEU A 22 20.40 35.56 -10.81
N CYS A 23 20.35 35.18 -12.09
CA CYS A 23 19.21 34.44 -12.65
C CYS A 23 19.24 32.93 -12.32
N PHE A 24 20.43 32.34 -12.14
CA PHE A 24 20.55 30.90 -11.82
C PHE A 24 20.23 30.59 -10.36
N SER A 25 20.47 31.53 -9.43
CA SER A 25 20.14 31.35 -8.01
C SER A 25 18.63 31.45 -7.73
N GLY A 26 17.88 32.26 -8.50
CA GLY A 26 16.42 32.38 -8.34
C GLY A 26 15.64 31.13 -8.75
N LEU A 27 16.04 30.47 -9.84
CA LEU A 27 15.38 29.25 -10.33
C LEU A 27 15.58 28.06 -9.39
N GLY A 28 16.75 27.93 -8.76
CA GLY A 28 17.02 26.87 -7.78
C GLY A 28 16.14 26.97 -6.53
N VAL A 29 15.92 28.19 -6.03
CA VAL A 29 15.06 28.43 -4.86
C VAL A 29 13.59 28.14 -5.19
N ILE A 30 13.12 28.53 -6.38
CA ILE A 30 11.74 28.26 -6.82
C ILE A 30 11.52 26.74 -6.98
N ALA A 31 12.45 26.01 -7.60
CA ALA A 31 12.33 24.56 -7.74
C ALA A 31 12.35 23.84 -6.38
N PHE A 32 13.17 24.31 -5.43
CA PHE A 32 13.22 23.76 -4.08
C PHE A 32 11.94 24.04 -3.28
N LEU A 33 11.37 25.24 -3.40
CA LEU A 33 10.08 25.60 -2.80
C LEU A 33 8.92 24.82 -3.43
N ILE A 34 8.93 24.62 -4.76
CA ILE A 34 7.95 23.77 -5.44
C ILE A 34 8.07 22.33 -4.93
N TYR A 35 9.28 21.79 -4.75
CA TYR A 35 9.49 20.43 -4.22
C TYR A 35 9.03 20.28 -2.77
N LEU A 36 9.29 21.27 -1.91
CA LEU A 36 8.77 21.32 -0.53
C LEU A 36 7.23 21.44 -0.48
N MET A 37 6.64 22.21 -1.39
CA MET A 37 5.18 22.34 -1.55
C MET A 37 4.56 21.11 -2.24
N SER A 38 5.35 20.32 -2.96
CA SER A 38 4.86 19.19 -3.76
C SER A 38 4.28 18.09 -2.88
N GLY A 39 4.61 18.07 -1.58
CA GLY A 39 3.82 17.39 -0.55
C GLY A 39 3.43 15.94 -0.91
N ALA A 40 4.19 15.31 -1.80
CA ALA A 40 3.91 13.99 -2.35
C ALA A 40 4.39 12.96 -1.32
N GLY A 41 3.92 13.13 -0.08
CA GLY A 41 4.02 12.11 0.92
C GLY A 41 3.29 10.89 0.38
N VAL A 42 3.99 9.76 0.36
CA VAL A 42 3.42 8.47 0.01
C VAL A 42 2.15 8.29 0.85
N GLN A 43 0.99 8.31 0.20
CA GLN A 43 -0.26 8.10 0.90
C GLN A 43 -0.31 6.62 1.30
N THR A 44 -0.37 6.39 2.61
CA THR A 44 -0.50 5.04 3.17
C THR A 44 -1.83 4.95 3.90
N ILE A 45 -2.43 3.76 3.86
CA ILE A 45 -3.60 3.42 4.65
C ILE A 45 -3.19 2.35 5.65
N ARG A 46 -3.54 2.54 6.93
CA ARG A 46 -3.29 1.55 7.97
C ARG A 46 -4.41 0.52 7.96
N ALA A 47 -4.10 -0.74 8.22
CA ALA A 47 -5.13 -1.72 8.53
C ALA A 47 -5.77 -1.39 9.88
N ASP A 48 -7.10 -1.52 9.97
CA ASP A 48 -7.83 -1.32 11.22
C ASP A 48 -7.51 -2.44 12.22
N LEU A 49 -7.34 -3.64 11.68
CA LEU A 49 -6.80 -4.83 12.34
C LEU A 49 -5.77 -5.48 11.40
N SER A 50 -4.60 -5.80 11.92
CA SER A 50 -3.63 -6.66 11.24
C SER A 50 -2.95 -7.56 12.25
N PHE A 51 -2.78 -8.84 11.93
CA PHE A 51 -2.15 -9.80 12.80
C PHE A 51 -1.39 -10.85 12.00
N HIS A 52 -0.41 -11.46 12.67
CA HIS A 52 0.31 -12.60 12.16
C HIS A 52 -0.20 -13.87 12.82
N VAL A 53 -0.05 -14.97 12.11
CA VAL A 53 -0.51 -16.27 12.55
C VAL A 53 0.59 -17.28 12.25
N ALA A 54 0.90 -18.11 13.24
CA ALA A 54 1.84 -19.22 13.10
C ALA A 54 1.07 -20.54 13.21
N CYS A 55 1.28 -21.43 12.24
CA CYS A 55 0.68 -22.75 12.20
C CYS A 55 1.81 -23.80 12.22
N ASP A 56 1.64 -24.86 13.01
CA ASP A 56 2.66 -25.92 13.12
C ASP A 56 2.78 -26.75 11.82
N ASP A 57 1.66 -27.12 11.22
CA ASP A 57 1.62 -27.81 9.92
C ASP A 57 0.43 -27.39 9.03
N PRO A 58 0.49 -26.19 8.43
CA PRO A 58 -0.60 -25.68 7.62
C PRO A 58 -0.63 -26.34 6.23
N ASP A 59 -1.67 -27.11 5.92
CA ASP A 59 -2.04 -27.32 4.52
C ASP A 59 -2.58 -26.00 3.96
N ALA A 60 -1.77 -25.35 3.12
CA ALA A 60 -2.07 -24.06 2.54
C ALA A 60 -3.35 -24.06 1.68
N ALA A 61 -3.73 -25.21 1.10
CA ALA A 61 -4.98 -25.33 0.35
C ALA A 61 -6.20 -25.36 1.28
N ILE A 62 -6.11 -26.08 2.40
CA ILE A 62 -7.15 -26.12 3.43
C ILE A 62 -7.35 -24.73 4.07
N ILE A 63 -6.26 -23.99 4.31
CA ILE A 63 -6.36 -22.62 4.83
C ILE A 63 -7.10 -21.70 3.87
N ASP A 64 -6.73 -21.73 2.58
CA ASP A 64 -7.40 -20.93 1.56
C ASP A 64 -8.90 -21.28 1.51
N GLU A 65 -9.23 -22.57 1.47
CA GLU A 65 -10.63 -23.04 1.44
C GLU A 65 -11.43 -22.54 2.64
N LYS A 66 -10.91 -22.73 3.86
CA LYS A 66 -11.58 -22.29 5.10
C LYS A 66 -11.72 -20.78 5.18
N ALA A 67 -10.69 -20.03 4.77
CA ALA A 67 -10.74 -18.58 4.76
C ALA A 67 -11.73 -18.05 3.72
N GLU A 68 -11.74 -18.61 2.52
CA GLU A 68 -12.71 -18.27 1.48
C GLU A 68 -14.14 -18.55 1.94
N ALA A 69 -14.38 -19.71 2.56
CA ALA A 69 -15.70 -20.07 3.09
C ALA A 69 -16.15 -19.07 4.16
N PHE A 70 -15.27 -18.74 5.11
CA PHE A 70 -15.54 -17.73 6.14
C PHE A 70 -15.90 -16.37 5.52
N PHE A 71 -15.08 -15.87 4.59
CA PHE A 71 -15.32 -14.58 3.96
C PHE A 71 -16.65 -14.57 3.18
N ARG A 72 -16.95 -15.62 2.42
CA ARG A 72 -18.23 -15.75 1.70
C ARG A 72 -19.43 -15.78 2.64
N GLN A 73 -19.35 -16.51 3.76
CA GLN A 73 -20.41 -16.54 4.79
C GLN A 73 -20.66 -15.16 5.41
N ARG A 74 -19.64 -14.29 5.45
CA ARG A 74 -19.76 -12.91 5.92
C ARG A 74 -20.16 -11.89 4.85
N GLY A 75 -20.53 -12.35 3.67
CA GLY A 75 -20.99 -11.50 2.57
C GLY A 75 -19.87 -10.83 1.78
N PHE A 76 -18.62 -11.29 1.92
CA PHE A 76 -17.53 -10.84 1.07
C PHE A 76 -17.53 -11.60 -0.27
N VAL A 77 -17.19 -10.89 -1.34
CA VAL A 77 -16.74 -11.49 -2.59
C VAL A 77 -15.25 -11.79 -2.45
N VAL A 78 -14.82 -13.00 -2.83
CA VAL A 78 -13.47 -13.49 -2.56
C VAL A 78 -12.72 -13.82 -3.85
N LEU A 79 -11.46 -13.38 -3.93
CA LEU A 79 -10.52 -13.66 -5.00
C LEU A 79 -9.30 -14.35 -4.41
N ASN A 80 -9.17 -15.65 -4.68
CA ASN A 80 -7.94 -16.39 -4.45
C ASN A 80 -6.99 -16.15 -5.63
N LYS A 81 -5.96 -15.34 -5.43
CA LYS A 81 -5.03 -14.96 -6.50
C LYS A 81 -4.19 -16.14 -6.98
N ALA A 82 -3.88 -17.10 -6.09
CA ALA A 82 -3.15 -18.31 -6.47
C ALA A 82 -3.99 -19.21 -7.37
N GLU A 83 -5.28 -19.40 -7.05
CA GLU A 83 -6.20 -20.16 -7.89
C GLU A 83 -6.43 -19.46 -9.24
N ALA A 84 -6.63 -18.14 -9.24
CA ALA A 84 -6.77 -17.36 -10.46
C ALA A 84 -5.55 -17.46 -11.38
N ALA A 85 -4.34 -17.38 -10.82
CA ALA A 85 -3.10 -17.54 -11.58
C ALA A 85 -2.99 -18.95 -12.20
N ARG A 86 -3.33 -20.00 -11.43
CA ARG A 86 -3.37 -21.38 -11.95
C ARG A 86 -4.34 -21.54 -13.12
N LYS A 87 -5.55 -20.99 -13.01
CA LYS A 87 -6.55 -21.02 -14.11
C LYS A 87 -6.04 -20.35 -15.39
N LEU A 88 -5.18 -19.34 -15.25
CA LEU A 88 -4.56 -18.63 -16.36
C LEU A 88 -3.22 -19.20 -16.80
N GLN A 89 -2.80 -20.36 -16.27
CA GLN A 89 -1.51 -20.99 -16.55
C GLN A 89 -0.32 -20.04 -16.29
N GLN A 90 -0.48 -19.09 -15.37
CA GLN A 90 0.58 -18.16 -14.99
C GLN A 90 1.39 -18.75 -13.83
N PRO A 91 2.72 -18.56 -13.81
CA PRO A 91 3.55 -19.03 -12.71
C PRO A 91 3.14 -18.32 -11.42
N VAL A 92 2.85 -19.09 -10.38
CA VAL A 92 2.53 -18.57 -9.04
C VAL A 92 3.83 -18.18 -8.34
N LEU A 93 4.39 -17.02 -8.73
CA LEU A 93 5.62 -16.48 -8.16
C LEU A 93 5.38 -15.61 -6.91
N LEU A 94 4.11 -15.33 -6.60
CA LEU A 94 3.70 -14.44 -5.51
C LEU A 94 3.24 -15.26 -4.29
N PRO A 95 3.29 -14.68 -3.07
CA PRO A 95 2.67 -15.29 -1.90
C PRO A 95 1.20 -15.62 -2.19
N ARG A 96 0.68 -16.70 -1.58
CA ARG A 96 -0.74 -17.06 -1.73
C ARG A 96 -1.54 -15.96 -1.06
N ASP A 97 -2.33 -15.25 -1.84
CA ASP A 97 -3.05 -14.06 -1.40
C ASP A 97 -4.53 -14.23 -1.73
N THR A 98 -5.33 -14.24 -0.67
CA THR A 98 -6.78 -14.26 -0.72
C THR A 98 -7.28 -12.86 -0.35
N LEU A 99 -7.87 -12.19 -1.34
CA LEU A 99 -8.45 -10.87 -1.21
C LEU A 99 -9.97 -10.99 -1.12
N ALA A 100 -10.59 -10.35 -0.15
CA ALA A 100 -12.03 -10.37 0.07
C ALA A 100 -12.57 -8.94 0.21
N ILE A 101 -13.64 -8.61 -0.53
CA ILE A 101 -14.30 -7.29 -0.47
C ILE A 101 -15.81 -7.46 -0.33
N ASP A 102 -16.43 -6.73 0.60
CA ASP A 102 -17.88 -6.75 0.79
C ASP A 102 -18.61 -5.50 0.26
N ALA A 103 -19.94 -5.49 0.41
CA ALA A 103 -20.79 -4.39 -0.02
C ALA A 103 -20.56 -3.07 0.72
N GLN A 104 -19.88 -3.10 1.87
CA GLN A 104 -19.52 -1.91 2.64
C GLN A 104 -18.12 -1.39 2.26
N SER A 105 -17.51 -1.92 1.19
CA SER A 105 -16.13 -1.64 0.78
C SER A 105 -15.13 -1.91 1.91
N ARG A 106 -15.39 -2.93 2.74
CA ARG A 106 -14.39 -3.45 3.68
C ARG A 106 -13.55 -4.47 2.93
N GLU A 107 -12.24 -4.35 3.05
CA GLU A 107 -11.26 -5.23 2.45
C GLU A 107 -10.63 -6.11 3.52
N ALA A 108 -10.71 -7.42 3.36
CA ALA A 108 -9.96 -8.36 4.17
C ALA A 108 -8.95 -9.10 3.29
N THR A 109 -7.72 -9.26 3.78
CA THR A 109 -6.65 -9.93 3.07
C THR A 109 -6.07 -11.04 3.93
N LEU A 110 -5.82 -12.20 3.33
CA LEU A 110 -5.02 -13.27 3.92
C LEU A 110 -3.84 -13.54 3.00
N ILE A 111 -2.63 -13.38 3.52
CA ILE A 111 -1.38 -13.58 2.78
C ILE A 111 -0.60 -14.71 3.46
N GLN A 112 -0.38 -15.80 2.75
CA GLN A 112 0.49 -16.90 3.18
C GLN A 112 1.87 -16.73 2.54
N ILE A 113 2.91 -16.66 3.38
CA ILE A 113 4.29 -16.55 2.91
C ILE A 113 4.85 -17.98 2.79
N PRO A 114 5.17 -18.45 1.55
CA PRO A 114 5.60 -19.83 1.34
C PRO A 114 7.02 -20.12 1.84
N PHE A 115 7.83 -19.09 2.11
CA PHE A 115 9.22 -19.21 2.54
C PHE A 115 9.38 -18.77 4.01
N GLY A 116 10.10 -19.56 4.82
CA GLY A 116 10.29 -19.30 6.26
C GLY A 116 9.25 -20.01 7.14
N ASN A 117 9.07 -19.55 8.38
CA ASN A 117 8.27 -20.15 9.47
C ASN A 117 6.74 -20.29 9.19
N ARG A 118 6.32 -20.47 7.93
CA ARG A 118 4.94 -20.69 7.49
C ARG A 118 4.00 -19.64 8.07
N SER A 119 4.43 -18.38 7.95
CA SER A 119 3.75 -17.21 8.48
C SER A 119 2.58 -16.84 7.59
N ILE A 120 1.43 -16.64 8.22
CA ILE A 120 0.23 -16.10 7.59
C ILE A 120 0.01 -14.71 8.17
N SER A 121 -0.29 -13.74 7.32
CA SER A 121 -0.73 -12.42 7.76
C SER A 121 -2.18 -12.23 7.35
N MET A 122 -2.99 -11.71 8.27
CA MET A 122 -4.36 -11.31 8.01
C MET A 122 -4.53 -9.84 8.31
N SER A 123 -5.29 -9.14 7.47
CA SER A 123 -5.60 -7.73 7.69
C SER A 123 -7.03 -7.38 7.31
N LEU A 124 -7.61 -6.38 7.99
CA LEU A 124 -8.90 -5.77 7.70
C LEU A 124 -8.71 -4.27 7.53
N ARG A 125 -9.27 -3.73 6.43
CA ARG A 125 -9.36 -2.31 6.14
C ARG A 125 -10.82 -1.93 5.92
N THR A 126 -11.30 -0.92 6.62
CA THR A 126 -12.63 -0.33 6.44
C THR A 126 -12.54 1.06 5.82
N PRO A 127 -13.63 1.56 5.19
CA PRO A 127 -13.63 2.89 4.61
C PRO A 127 -13.30 3.97 5.66
N PRO A 128 -12.35 4.87 5.39
CA PRO A 128 -12.07 6.00 6.28
C PRO A 128 -13.28 6.96 6.37
N PRO A 129 -13.50 7.63 7.51
CA PRO A 129 -12.78 7.44 8.78
C PRO A 129 -13.04 6.05 9.37
N THR A 130 -12.01 5.41 9.94
CA THR A 130 -12.10 4.05 10.47
C THR A 130 -13.28 3.92 11.44
N ARG A 131 -14.25 3.07 11.08
CA ARG A 131 -15.36 2.65 11.94
C ARG A 131 -15.19 1.18 12.26
N ARG A 132 -14.72 0.88 13.47
CA ARG A 132 -14.43 -0.49 13.88
C ARG A 132 -15.70 -1.31 13.96
N ASN A 133 -15.63 -2.53 13.44
CA ASN A 133 -16.63 -3.55 13.65
C ASN A 133 -16.00 -4.61 14.56
N GLU A 134 -16.19 -4.46 15.87
CA GLU A 134 -15.53 -5.31 16.88
C GLU A 134 -15.92 -6.78 16.73
N ALA A 135 -17.16 -7.06 16.34
CA ALA A 135 -17.61 -8.42 16.04
C ALA A 135 -16.79 -9.03 14.90
N LEU A 136 -16.69 -8.34 13.75
CA LEU A 136 -15.89 -8.80 12.62
C LEU A 136 -14.39 -8.94 12.97
N GLU A 137 -13.83 -8.01 13.75
CA GLU A 137 -12.44 -8.13 14.23
C GLU A 137 -12.25 -9.39 15.10
N ALA A 138 -13.16 -9.66 16.04
CA ALA A 138 -13.11 -10.83 16.90
C ALA A 138 -13.27 -12.13 16.10
N ASP A 139 -14.16 -12.13 15.12
CA ASP A 139 -14.41 -13.26 14.24
C ASP A 139 -13.20 -13.60 13.36
N LEU A 140 -12.48 -12.58 12.87
CA LEU A 140 -11.23 -12.78 12.13
C LEU A 140 -10.13 -13.39 13.00
N LEU A 141 -10.03 -12.95 14.26
CA LEU A 141 -9.10 -13.54 15.22
C LEU A 141 -9.49 -14.99 15.56
N SER A 142 -10.78 -15.27 15.71
CA SER A 142 -11.30 -16.63 15.96
C SER A 142 -11.15 -17.56 14.74
N LEU A 143 -11.23 -17.04 13.51
CA LEU A 143 -10.92 -17.81 12.31
C LEU A 143 -9.50 -18.40 12.41
N ALA A 144 -8.51 -17.59 12.78
CA ALA A 144 -7.13 -18.03 12.90
C ALA A 144 -6.94 -19.08 14.00
N ASP A 145 -7.48 -18.84 15.19
CA ASP A 145 -7.27 -19.72 16.34
C ASP A 145 -8.13 -21.00 16.27
N SER A 146 -9.44 -20.84 16.12
CA SER A 146 -10.40 -21.95 16.27
C SER A 146 -10.63 -22.72 14.97
N THR A 147 -10.58 -22.06 13.81
CA THR A 147 -10.92 -22.71 12.53
C THR A 147 -9.69 -23.22 11.79
N LEU A 148 -8.61 -22.43 11.79
CA LEU A 148 -7.35 -22.79 11.18
C LEU A 148 -6.44 -23.57 12.15
N GLY A 149 -6.70 -23.51 13.46
CA GLY A 149 -5.88 -24.19 14.47
C GLY A 149 -4.51 -23.54 14.67
N CYS A 150 -4.40 -22.24 14.36
CA CYS A 150 -3.13 -21.54 14.32
C CYS A 150 -3.06 -20.46 15.40
N ARG A 151 -1.87 -20.20 15.93
CA ARG A 151 -1.70 -19.23 17.02
C ARG A 151 -1.57 -17.82 16.48
N VAL A 152 -2.40 -16.92 17.00
CA VAL A 152 -2.33 -15.49 16.69
C VAL A 152 -1.14 -14.86 17.40
N HIS A 153 -0.37 -14.07 16.65
CA HIS A 153 0.76 -13.29 17.12
C HIS A 153 0.68 -11.85 16.60
N GLN A 154 1.26 -10.90 17.36
CA GLN A 154 1.46 -9.52 16.92
C GLN A 154 0.19 -8.84 16.36
N VAL A 155 -0.85 -8.73 17.20
CA VAL A 155 -2.06 -8.00 16.83
C VAL A 155 -1.81 -6.50 16.85
N THR A 156 -2.01 -5.85 15.72
CA THR A 156 -1.90 -4.41 15.55
C THR A 156 -3.24 -3.82 15.13
N ARG A 157 -3.48 -2.59 15.58
CA ARG A 157 -4.78 -1.91 15.42
C ARG A 157 -4.56 -0.48 14.98
N GLY A 158 -4.81 -0.21 13.70
CA GLY A 158 -4.68 1.11 13.09
C GLY A 158 -5.97 1.93 13.13
N LYS A 159 -5.85 3.22 12.84
CA LYS A 159 -6.95 4.12 12.54
C LYS A 159 -6.54 5.04 11.41
N ASN A 160 -7.48 5.35 10.53
CA ASN A 160 -7.35 6.32 9.46
C ASN A 160 -8.39 7.42 9.63
N GLY A 161 -7.98 8.67 9.43
CA GLY A 161 -8.89 9.81 9.43
C GLY A 161 -9.64 9.96 8.09
N PRO A 162 -10.63 10.86 8.02
CA PRO A 162 -11.45 11.06 6.82
C PRO A 162 -10.63 11.49 5.59
N GLU A 163 -9.46 12.11 5.78
CA GLU A 163 -8.55 12.53 4.71
C GLU A 163 -8.06 11.37 3.83
N ARG A 164 -8.09 10.13 4.33
CA ARG A 164 -7.66 8.93 3.59
C ARG A 164 -8.75 8.32 2.70
N ARG A 165 -9.98 8.86 2.74
CA ARG A 165 -11.13 8.26 2.04
C ARG A 165 -10.92 8.11 0.54
N ARG A 166 -10.43 9.15 -0.14
CA ARG A 166 -10.19 9.10 -1.60
C ARG A 166 -9.20 8.00 -1.98
N PHE A 167 -8.10 7.89 -1.24
CA PHE A 167 -7.09 6.87 -1.48
C PHE A 167 -7.64 5.45 -1.26
N HIS A 168 -8.46 5.25 -0.22
CA HIS A 168 -9.17 3.99 -0.01
C HIS A 168 -10.08 3.65 -1.20
N ASP A 169 -10.88 4.61 -1.68
CA ASP A 169 -11.80 4.36 -2.79
C ASP A 169 -11.04 3.99 -4.09
N ASP A 170 -9.87 4.58 -4.33
CA ASP A 170 -8.98 4.23 -5.44
C ASP A 170 -8.36 2.82 -5.32
N LEU A 171 -8.03 2.39 -4.08
CA LEU A 171 -7.59 1.02 -3.80
C LEU A 171 -8.71 0.01 -4.09
N ILE A 172 -9.90 0.22 -3.53
CA ILE A 172 -11.07 -0.65 -3.77
C ILE A 172 -11.39 -0.71 -5.26
N LYS A 173 -11.34 0.41 -5.98
CA LYS A 173 -11.54 0.42 -7.44
C LYS A 173 -10.50 -0.42 -8.18
N THR A 174 -9.26 -0.41 -7.72
CA THR A 174 -8.19 -1.24 -8.28
C THR A 174 -8.42 -2.71 -8.02
N ASP A 175 -8.80 -3.07 -6.81
CA ASP A 175 -9.11 -4.44 -6.44
C ASP A 175 -10.34 -4.97 -7.19
N MET A 176 -11.40 -4.17 -7.30
CA MET A 176 -12.58 -4.53 -8.09
C MET A 176 -12.27 -4.72 -9.58
N ARG A 177 -11.20 -4.12 -10.12
CA ARG A 177 -10.69 -4.47 -11.47
C ARG A 177 -10.06 -5.86 -11.48
N LEU A 178 -9.32 -6.24 -10.43
CA LEU A 178 -8.79 -7.60 -10.29
C LEU A 178 -9.93 -8.62 -10.21
N PHE A 179 -10.96 -8.36 -9.40
CA PHE A 179 -12.14 -9.22 -9.32
C PHE A 179 -12.84 -9.41 -10.67
N ARG A 180 -13.00 -8.35 -11.46
CA ARG A 180 -13.59 -8.49 -12.81
C ARG A 180 -12.70 -9.27 -13.77
N LYS A 181 -11.38 -9.13 -13.66
CA LYS A 181 -10.43 -9.81 -14.54
C LYS A 181 -10.26 -11.29 -14.19
N PHE A 182 -10.32 -11.62 -12.90
CA PHE A 182 -9.85 -12.91 -12.37
C PHE A 182 -10.87 -13.66 -11.52
N GLY A 183 -11.91 -12.98 -11.03
CA GLY A 183 -12.92 -13.53 -10.12
C GLY A 183 -14.01 -14.36 -10.81
N GLY A 184 -13.93 -14.56 -12.14
CA GLY A 184 -14.78 -15.52 -12.87
C GLY A 184 -16.28 -15.24 -12.83
N ARG A 185 -16.68 -13.96 -12.82
CA ARG A 185 -18.08 -13.55 -13.07
C ARG A 185 -18.27 -13.15 -14.52
#